data_AF-A0A218XG77-F1
#
_entry.id   AF-A0A218XG77-F1
#
_cell.length_a   1.000
_cell.length_b   1.000
_cell.length_c   1.000
_cell.angle_alpha   90.00
_cell.angle_beta   90.00
_cell.angle_gamma   90.00
#
_symmetry.space_group_name_H-M   'P 1'
#
loop_
_entity.id
_entity.type
_entity.pdbx_description
1 polymer ?
#
loop_
_entity_poly.entity_id
_entity_poly.type
_entity_poly.pdbx_seq_one_letter_code
_entity_poly.pdbx_strand_id
1 'polypeptide(L)'
;MEATTMARSSERLHRSEEEKVVDGSEIMRLVGNEEVFNSFVDHKFKELDKDRDGQLSVDELQPAVADIGAALGLPAKGTSPDSDHIYSEVLNEFTHGKEDKVSKTEFKEVLSDILLGMAAGLKRDPIVILRIDGEDLEEFIKGLSFESEMISIYSQIDLPEGSLVKDYIVKALEKLSVDRGMPPSSDPWVVSNVVEPVLESSGNVDQLGKPTCDQETFLEGFKKVGERLAQRLKEQPVIVAHTENTFDASAIRKLLGNKFELDKTLNTALENVPRDRHGKISKEYLRVVLDTVSPSAGLPPLGAIDEMDKVVGEAFKMMEADDGNMVKEEEFKKIIIEILGSVMLQLEGNPISFSSNSVVHEPLSSTPSLWQPSNNS
;
A
#
# COMPACT_ATOMS: atom_id res chain seq x y z
N MET A 1 14.89 12.83 -23.11
CA MET A 1 14.32 11.99 -22.03
C MET A 1 15.39 11.36 -21.14
N GLU A 2 16.65 11.21 -21.54
CA GLU A 2 17.71 10.65 -20.67
C GLU A 2 18.24 11.62 -19.58
N ALA A 3 18.12 12.93 -19.76
CA ALA A 3 18.63 13.91 -18.80
C ALA A 3 17.82 13.97 -17.48
N THR A 4 16.52 13.66 -17.54
CA THR A 4 15.61 13.67 -16.37
C THR A 4 15.83 12.44 -15.48
N THR A 5 16.24 11.31 -16.07
CA THR A 5 16.56 10.07 -15.34
C THR A 5 17.92 10.14 -14.63
N MET A 6 18.88 10.87 -15.20
CA MET A 6 20.18 11.13 -14.56
C MET A 6 20.09 12.15 -13.41
N ALA A 7 19.18 13.13 -13.48
CA ALA A 7 18.97 14.09 -12.38
C ALA A 7 18.41 13.40 -11.13
N ARG A 8 17.41 12.52 -11.28
CA ARG A 8 16.81 11.73 -10.18
C ARG A 8 17.78 10.74 -9.52
N SER A 9 18.85 10.33 -10.21
CA SER A 9 19.84 9.39 -9.66
C SER A 9 20.96 10.07 -8.88
N SER A 10 21.24 11.35 -9.13
CA SER A 10 22.20 12.13 -8.33
C SER A 10 21.63 12.64 -6.99
N GLU A 11 20.32 12.89 -6.89
CA GLU A 11 19.68 13.36 -5.64
C GLU A 11 19.49 12.25 -4.58
N ARG A 12 19.56 10.96 -4.96
CA ARG A 12 19.40 9.83 -4.02
C ARG A 12 20.64 9.52 -3.17
N LEU A 13 21.75 10.22 -3.35
CA LEU A 13 23.06 9.87 -2.76
C LEU A 13 23.26 10.30 -1.29
N HIS A 14 22.26 10.91 -0.63
CA HIS A 14 22.33 11.28 0.80
C HIS A 14 21.33 10.58 1.72
N ARG A 15 20.56 9.62 1.21
CA ARG A 15 19.46 8.98 1.96
C ARG A 15 19.86 7.66 2.63
N SER A 16 20.96 7.64 3.40
CA SER A 16 21.58 6.37 3.83
C SER A 16 21.60 6.05 5.32
N GLU A 17 21.08 6.90 6.22
CA GLU A 17 21.06 6.58 7.66
C GLU A 17 19.66 6.53 8.31
N GLU A 18 18.58 6.99 7.65
CA GLU A 18 17.24 7.09 8.26
C GLU A 18 16.11 6.38 7.48
N GLU A 19 16.41 5.74 6.36
CA GLU A 19 15.45 5.00 5.55
C GLU A 19 15.45 3.52 5.98
N LYS A 20 14.34 3.03 6.55
CA LYS A 20 14.16 1.60 6.84
C LYS A 20 13.17 0.98 5.86
N VAL A 21 13.62 0.00 5.10
CA VAL A 21 12.76 -0.77 4.19
C VAL A 21 12.18 -1.98 4.90
N VAL A 22 10.86 -2.15 4.80
CA VAL A 22 10.11 -3.30 5.28
C VAL A 22 9.63 -4.11 4.07
N ASP A 23 10.34 -5.19 3.77
CA ASP A 23 10.21 -5.99 2.54
C ASP A 23 9.74 -7.44 2.80
N GLY A 24 9.31 -7.73 4.03
CA GLY A 24 8.87 -9.07 4.44
C GLY A 24 9.98 -10.07 4.74
N SER A 25 11.26 -9.71 4.58
CA SER A 25 12.39 -10.62 4.83
C SER A 25 12.45 -11.14 6.28
N GLU A 26 12.08 -10.30 7.26
CA GLU A 26 12.00 -10.70 8.67
C GLU A 26 10.92 -11.76 8.91
N ILE A 27 9.77 -11.66 8.23
CA ILE A 27 8.68 -12.63 8.29
C ILE A 27 9.13 -13.95 7.66
N MET A 28 9.78 -13.90 6.49
CA MET A 28 10.32 -15.10 5.84
C MET A 28 11.35 -15.81 6.73
N ARG A 29 12.21 -15.05 7.43
CA ARG A 29 13.21 -15.59 8.35
C ARG A 29 12.56 -16.23 9.59
N LEU A 30 11.49 -15.62 10.12
CA LEU A 30 10.74 -16.19 11.24
C LEU A 30 10.13 -17.53 10.86
N VAL A 31 9.36 -17.58 9.77
CA VAL A 31 8.66 -18.80 9.32
C VAL A 31 9.65 -19.88 8.87
N GLY A 32 10.74 -19.49 8.20
CA GLY A 32 11.78 -20.42 7.76
C GLY A 32 12.63 -21.03 8.89
N ASN A 33 12.58 -20.46 10.10
CA ASN A 33 13.22 -21.04 11.28
C ASN A 33 12.21 -21.93 12.01
N GLU A 34 12.21 -23.22 11.67
CA GLU A 34 11.23 -24.19 12.18
C GLU A 34 11.17 -24.25 13.71
N GLU A 35 12.31 -24.17 14.42
CA GLU A 35 12.33 -24.22 15.89
C GLU A 35 11.67 -22.99 16.51
N VAL A 36 12.04 -21.79 16.03
CA VAL A 36 11.48 -20.52 16.54
C VAL A 36 10.00 -20.42 16.20
N PHE A 37 9.64 -20.75 14.97
CA PHE A 37 8.25 -20.71 14.53
C PHE A 37 7.37 -21.72 15.28
N ASN A 38 7.86 -22.95 15.49
CA ASN A 38 7.15 -23.94 16.34
C ASN A 38 6.96 -23.41 17.76
N SER A 39 7.99 -22.83 18.38
CA SER A 39 7.86 -22.26 19.73
C SER A 39 6.82 -21.14 19.79
N PHE A 40 6.80 -20.26 18.78
CA PHE A 40 5.80 -19.20 18.66
C PHE A 40 4.38 -19.76 18.51
N VAL A 41 4.20 -20.73 17.60
CA VAL A 41 2.92 -21.41 17.37
C VAL A 41 2.45 -22.12 18.63
N ASP A 42 3.33 -22.84 19.32
CA ASP A 42 3.01 -23.54 20.57
C ASP A 42 2.49 -22.59 21.64
N HIS A 43 3.17 -21.45 21.81
CA HIS A 43 2.75 -20.44 22.76
C HIS A 43 1.39 -19.84 22.37
N LYS A 44 1.24 -19.41 21.12
CA LYS A 44 0.01 -18.77 20.64
C LYS A 44 -1.18 -19.71 20.64
N PHE A 45 -1.00 -20.96 20.20
CA PHE A 45 -2.05 -21.97 20.24
C PHE A 45 -2.55 -22.19 21.68
N LYS A 46 -1.63 -22.33 22.65
CA LYS A 46 -1.98 -22.50 24.06
C LYS A 46 -2.65 -21.26 24.66
N GLU A 47 -2.33 -20.07 24.15
CA GLU A 47 -2.97 -18.82 24.56
C GLU A 47 -4.43 -18.77 24.08
N LEU A 48 -4.71 -19.30 22.89
CA LEU A 48 -6.03 -19.31 22.26
C LEU A 48 -6.92 -20.47 22.73
N ASP A 49 -6.36 -21.66 22.96
CA ASP A 49 -7.06 -22.86 23.45
C ASP A 49 -7.46 -22.68 24.94
N LYS A 50 -8.60 -22.03 25.17
CA LYS A 50 -9.07 -21.63 26.49
C LYS A 50 -9.64 -22.81 27.26
N ASP A 51 -10.34 -23.70 26.57
CA ASP A 51 -10.97 -24.87 27.18
C ASP A 51 -10.00 -26.07 27.33
N ARG A 52 -8.83 -26.00 26.68
CA ARG A 52 -7.74 -26.97 26.72
C ARG A 52 -8.12 -28.32 26.15
N ASP A 53 -8.99 -28.32 25.13
CA ASP A 53 -9.38 -29.54 24.43
C ASP A 53 -8.38 -29.97 23.34
N GLY A 54 -7.35 -29.15 23.10
CA GLY A 54 -6.29 -29.40 22.13
C GLY A 54 -6.64 -28.98 20.71
N GLN A 55 -7.74 -28.25 20.51
CA GLN A 55 -8.22 -27.73 19.25
C GLN A 55 -8.68 -26.27 19.44
N LEU A 56 -8.80 -25.50 18.37
CA LEU A 56 -9.29 -24.12 18.40
C LEU A 56 -10.64 -24.04 17.72
N SER A 57 -11.64 -23.57 18.45
CA SER A 57 -12.93 -23.18 17.91
C SER A 57 -12.86 -21.82 17.21
N VAL A 58 -13.88 -21.49 16.40
CA VAL A 58 -14.02 -20.17 15.77
C VAL A 58 -14.03 -19.04 16.80
N ASP A 59 -14.70 -19.26 17.94
CA ASP A 59 -14.78 -18.29 19.03
C ASP A 59 -13.41 -18.03 19.68
N GLU A 60 -12.53 -19.03 19.71
CA GLU A 60 -11.16 -18.91 20.23
C GLU A 60 -10.21 -18.24 19.23
N LEU A 61 -10.43 -18.42 17.93
CA LEU A 61 -9.64 -17.79 16.86
C LEU A 61 -10.02 -16.31 16.65
N GLN A 62 -11.29 -15.96 16.83
CA GLN A 62 -11.82 -14.63 16.49
C GLN A 62 -11.02 -13.47 17.13
N PRO A 63 -10.64 -13.51 18.43
CA PRO A 63 -9.84 -12.44 19.02
C PRO A 63 -8.47 -12.28 18.36
N ALA A 64 -7.78 -13.37 18.02
CA ALA A 64 -6.48 -13.31 17.36
C ALA A 64 -6.58 -12.72 15.95
N VAL A 65 -7.60 -13.13 15.19
CA VAL A 65 -7.84 -12.59 13.85
C VAL A 65 -8.22 -11.09 13.93
N ALA A 66 -9.00 -10.69 14.94
CA ALA A 66 -9.33 -9.29 15.19
C ALA A 66 -8.08 -8.46 15.55
N ASP A 67 -7.22 -8.96 16.42
CA ASP A 67 -5.97 -8.31 16.81
C ASP A 67 -5.01 -8.16 15.63
N ILE A 68 -4.89 -9.19 14.77
CA ILE A 68 -4.12 -9.12 13.52
C ILE A 68 -4.71 -8.08 12.59
N GLY A 69 -6.03 -8.10 12.38
CA GLY A 69 -6.71 -7.12 11.54
C GLY A 69 -6.45 -5.69 12.01
N ALA A 70 -6.61 -5.43 13.31
CA ALA A 70 -6.33 -4.13 13.91
C ALA A 70 -4.85 -3.71 13.74
N ALA A 71 -3.91 -4.64 13.94
CA ALA A 71 -2.48 -4.38 13.73
C ALA A 71 -2.12 -4.06 12.27
N LEU A 72 -2.90 -4.57 11.31
CA LEU A 72 -2.79 -4.27 9.88
C LEU A 72 -3.59 -3.04 9.46
N GLY A 73 -4.23 -2.35 10.41
CA GLY A 73 -5.06 -1.17 10.14
C GLY A 73 -6.42 -1.48 9.51
N LEU A 74 -6.88 -2.73 9.57
CA LEU A 74 -8.24 -3.07 9.15
C LEU A 74 -9.25 -2.44 10.14
N PRO A 75 -10.38 -1.92 9.63
CA PRO A 75 -11.49 -1.53 10.48
C PRO A 75 -11.92 -2.68 11.39
N ALA A 76 -12.43 -2.36 12.58
CA ALA A 76 -12.94 -3.38 13.49
C ALA A 76 -14.11 -4.16 12.85
N LYS A 77 -14.22 -5.46 13.15
CA LYS A 77 -15.37 -6.28 12.75
C LYS A 77 -16.68 -5.61 13.22
N GLY A 78 -17.66 -5.54 12.33
CA GLY A 78 -18.97 -4.93 12.50
C GLY A 78 -19.07 -3.47 12.05
N THR A 79 -17.96 -2.87 11.56
CA THR A 79 -17.96 -1.48 11.08
C THR A 79 -18.48 -1.34 9.66
N SER A 80 -18.17 -2.32 8.79
CA SER A 80 -18.70 -2.37 7.42
C SER A 80 -18.86 -3.82 6.91
N PRO A 81 -19.76 -4.06 5.93
CA PRO A 81 -19.89 -5.37 5.29
C PRO A 81 -18.57 -5.89 4.70
N ASP A 82 -17.75 -5.00 4.15
CA ASP A 82 -16.46 -5.37 3.55
C ASP A 82 -15.46 -5.83 4.62
N SER A 83 -15.39 -5.11 5.75
CA SER A 83 -14.54 -5.51 6.88
C SER A 83 -14.97 -6.87 7.44
N ASP A 84 -16.28 -7.07 7.62
CA ASP A 84 -16.85 -8.32 8.11
C ASP A 84 -16.54 -9.49 7.19
N HIS A 85 -16.59 -9.25 5.88
CA HIS A 85 -16.23 -10.25 4.89
C HIS A 85 -14.76 -10.66 5.02
N ILE A 86 -13.82 -9.71 5.15
CA ILE A 86 -12.40 -10.02 5.35
C ILE A 86 -12.18 -10.89 6.60
N TYR A 87 -12.80 -10.54 7.74
CA TYR A 87 -12.68 -11.35 8.96
C TYR A 87 -13.27 -12.74 8.77
N SER A 88 -14.38 -12.88 8.05
CA SER A 88 -15.00 -14.17 7.77
C SER A 88 -14.14 -15.04 6.85
N GLU A 89 -13.52 -14.48 5.82
CA GLU A 89 -12.65 -15.21 4.91
C GLU A 89 -11.42 -15.76 5.65
N VAL A 90 -10.77 -14.95 6.49
CA VAL A 90 -9.62 -15.42 7.28
C VAL A 90 -10.01 -16.55 8.23
N LEU A 91 -11.17 -16.45 8.90
CA LEU A 91 -11.67 -17.53 9.76
C LEU A 91 -12.03 -18.79 8.96
N ASN A 92 -12.54 -18.64 7.74
CA ASN A 92 -12.83 -19.75 6.83
C ASN A 92 -11.56 -20.49 6.39
N GLU A 93 -10.46 -19.77 6.17
CA GLU A 93 -9.15 -20.37 5.86
C GLU A 93 -8.65 -21.26 7.01
N PHE A 94 -8.77 -20.81 8.27
CA PHE A 94 -8.39 -21.65 9.42
C PHE A 94 -9.26 -22.90 9.56
N THR A 95 -10.55 -22.80 9.26
CA THR A 95 -11.53 -23.87 9.45
C THR A 95 -11.72 -24.77 8.22
N HIS A 96 -11.14 -24.41 7.07
CA HIS A 96 -11.41 -25.01 5.77
C HIS A 96 -12.92 -25.13 5.46
N GLY A 97 -13.72 -24.16 5.95
CA GLY A 97 -15.17 -24.15 5.83
C GLY A 97 -15.90 -25.26 6.61
N LYS A 98 -15.24 -25.93 7.58
CA LYS A 98 -15.84 -26.92 8.48
C LYS A 98 -15.95 -26.35 9.89
N GLU A 99 -17.17 -26.34 10.44
CA GLU A 99 -17.50 -25.42 11.53
C GLU A 99 -16.86 -25.64 12.90
N ASP A 100 -16.32 -26.81 13.27
CA ASP A 100 -16.21 -27.01 14.72
C ASP A 100 -14.83 -26.78 15.33
N LYS A 101 -13.72 -27.25 14.74
CA LYS A 101 -12.42 -27.27 15.44
C LYS A 101 -11.19 -27.34 14.53
N VAL A 102 -10.15 -26.59 14.90
CA VAL A 102 -8.85 -26.50 14.20
C VAL A 102 -7.75 -27.11 15.06
N SER A 103 -7.05 -28.13 14.55
CA SER A 103 -5.91 -28.71 15.26
C SER A 103 -4.70 -27.78 15.26
N LYS A 104 -3.75 -28.03 16.16
CA LYS A 104 -2.48 -27.28 16.20
C LYS A 104 -1.69 -27.35 14.89
N THR A 105 -1.73 -28.49 14.20
CA THR A 105 -1.05 -28.66 12.92
C THR A 105 -1.70 -27.79 11.85
N GLU A 106 -3.03 -27.80 11.75
CA GLU A 106 -3.78 -26.95 10.80
C GLU A 106 -3.57 -25.46 11.11
N PHE A 107 -3.63 -25.06 12.38
CA PHE A 107 -3.34 -23.69 12.81
C PHE A 107 -1.94 -23.23 12.38
N LYS A 108 -0.92 -24.10 12.54
CA LYS A 108 0.45 -23.83 12.13
C LYS A 108 0.56 -23.62 10.62
N GLU A 109 -0.05 -24.51 9.83
CA GLU A 109 0.01 -24.48 8.37
C GLU A 109 -0.64 -23.19 7.84
N VAL A 110 -1.87 -22.90 8.27
CA VAL A 110 -2.59 -21.70 7.84
C VAL A 110 -1.88 -20.42 8.27
N LEU A 111 -1.38 -20.36 9.52
CA LEU A 111 -0.61 -19.21 9.99
C LEU A 111 0.69 -19.00 9.18
N SER A 112 1.37 -20.09 8.84
CA SER A 112 2.56 -20.05 7.98
C SER A 112 2.22 -19.49 6.61
N ASP A 113 1.15 -19.98 5.98
CA ASP A 113 0.73 -19.55 4.64
C ASP A 113 0.33 -18.07 4.62
N ILE A 114 -0.40 -17.61 5.63
CA ILE A 114 -0.75 -16.19 5.80
C ILE A 114 0.51 -15.33 5.93
N LEU A 115 1.44 -15.69 6.82
CA LEU A 115 2.68 -14.93 7.03
C LEU A 115 3.56 -14.91 5.78
N LEU A 116 3.67 -16.04 5.08
CA LEU A 116 4.41 -16.10 3.81
C LEU A 116 3.72 -15.29 2.71
N GLY A 117 2.39 -15.27 2.67
CA GLY A 117 1.61 -14.41 1.79
C GLY A 117 1.88 -12.93 2.05
N MET A 118 1.86 -12.50 3.32
CA MET A 118 2.24 -11.13 3.72
C MET A 118 3.67 -10.80 3.31
N ALA A 119 4.61 -11.72 3.55
CA ALA A 119 6.00 -11.52 3.18
C ALA A 119 6.19 -11.39 1.66
N ALA A 120 5.47 -12.20 0.87
CA ALA A 120 5.46 -12.10 -0.58
C ALA A 120 4.86 -10.76 -1.06
N GLY A 121 3.79 -10.31 -0.40
CA GLY A 121 3.18 -8.99 -0.63
C GLY A 121 4.17 -7.85 -0.35
N LEU A 122 4.80 -7.83 0.83
CA LEU A 122 5.81 -6.82 1.19
C LEU A 122 7.06 -6.87 0.30
N LYS A 123 7.42 -8.05 -0.20
CA LYS A 123 8.53 -8.19 -1.15
C LYS A 123 8.19 -7.56 -2.50
N ARG A 124 6.93 -7.64 -2.91
CA ARG A 124 6.42 -7.01 -4.15
C ARG A 124 6.26 -5.51 -3.96
N ASP A 125 5.64 -5.11 -2.85
CA ASP A 125 5.27 -3.74 -2.50
C ASP A 125 5.91 -3.36 -1.15
N PRO A 126 7.22 -3.05 -1.12
CA PRO A 126 7.90 -2.74 0.14
C PRO A 126 7.40 -1.42 0.74
N ILE A 127 7.36 -1.39 2.07
CA ILE A 127 7.03 -0.18 2.82
C ILE A 127 8.34 0.46 3.27
N VAL A 128 8.52 1.73 2.93
CA VAL A 128 9.67 2.53 3.33
C VAL A 128 9.28 3.38 4.52
N ILE A 129 9.92 3.17 5.67
CA ILE A 129 9.78 4.04 6.84
C ILE A 129 10.77 5.19 6.69
N LEU A 130 10.22 6.39 6.56
CA LEU A 130 10.94 7.64 6.42
C LEU A 130 10.83 8.43 7.71
N ARG A 131 11.94 9.03 8.14
CA ARG A 131 11.95 10.07 9.16
C ARG A 131 11.99 11.42 8.45
N ILE A 132 10.93 12.21 8.62
CA ILE A 132 10.80 13.53 8.02
C ILE A 132 11.15 14.58 9.08
N ASP A 133 12.33 15.15 8.99
CA ASP A 133 12.88 16.09 9.97
C ASP A 133 13.12 17.50 9.41
N GLY A 134 12.66 17.75 8.18
CA GLY A 134 12.69 19.07 7.55
C GLY A 134 13.97 19.40 6.80
N GLU A 135 14.99 18.54 6.78
CA GLU A 135 16.20 18.77 5.96
C GLU A 135 15.85 18.84 4.47
N ASP A 136 15.14 17.84 3.94
CA ASP A 136 14.71 17.79 2.54
C ASP A 136 13.79 18.97 2.16
N LEU A 137 12.90 19.38 3.08
CA LEU A 137 12.02 20.53 2.86
C LEU A 137 12.82 21.84 2.80
N GLU A 138 13.82 22.00 3.67
CA GLU A 138 14.71 23.16 3.66
C GLU A 138 15.56 23.20 2.37
N GLU A 139 16.06 22.06 1.91
CA GLU A 139 16.79 21.94 0.64
C GLU A 139 15.88 22.31 -0.53
N PHE A 140 14.66 21.76 -0.58
CA PHE A 140 13.68 22.07 -1.62
C PHE A 140 13.40 23.58 -1.72
N ILE A 141 13.15 24.24 -0.59
CA ILE A 141 12.83 25.68 -0.55
C ILE A 141 13.99 26.55 -1.02
N LYS A 142 15.24 26.13 -0.77
CA LYS A 142 16.45 26.83 -1.24
C LYS A 142 16.85 26.43 -2.66
N GLY A 143 16.27 25.36 -3.18
CA GLY A 143 16.57 24.78 -4.47
C GLY A 143 16.10 25.64 -5.65
N LEU A 144 16.71 25.40 -6.81
CA LEU A 144 16.40 26.13 -8.04
C LEU A 144 15.02 25.79 -8.62
N SER A 145 14.48 24.61 -8.31
CA SER A 145 13.17 24.16 -8.79
C SER A 145 12.01 24.77 -8.01
N PHE A 146 12.24 25.31 -6.81
CA PHE A 146 11.21 25.80 -5.88
C PHE A 146 10.16 26.67 -6.58
N GLU A 147 10.58 27.78 -7.19
CA GLU A 147 9.64 28.73 -7.77
C GLU A 147 8.82 28.10 -8.89
N SER A 148 9.46 27.36 -9.79
CA SER A 148 8.78 26.72 -10.92
C SER A 148 7.74 25.68 -10.49
N GLU A 149 8.07 24.90 -9.46
CA GLU A 149 7.18 23.86 -8.93
C GLU A 149 6.01 24.47 -8.16
N MET A 150 6.29 25.46 -7.31
CA MET A 150 5.25 26.16 -6.55
C MET A 150 4.30 26.96 -7.44
N ILE A 151 4.79 27.58 -8.52
CA ILE A 151 3.92 28.24 -9.52
C ILE A 151 3.00 27.21 -10.20
N SER A 152 3.54 26.04 -10.55
CA SER A 152 2.74 24.96 -11.13
C SER A 152 1.64 24.51 -10.17
N ILE A 153 1.98 24.28 -8.89
CA ILE A 153 1.03 23.93 -7.83
C ILE A 153 -0.03 25.02 -7.67
N TYR A 154 0.38 26.29 -7.58
CA TYR A 154 -0.53 27.43 -7.45
C TYR A 154 -1.57 27.47 -8.57
N SER A 155 -1.16 27.23 -9.81
CA SER A 155 -2.07 27.23 -10.97
C SER A 155 -3.13 26.12 -10.96
N GLN A 156 -2.91 25.08 -10.15
CA GLN A 156 -3.81 23.93 -10.00
C GLN A 156 -4.74 24.04 -8.79
N ILE A 157 -4.51 25.03 -7.91
CA ILE A 157 -5.35 25.26 -6.73
C ILE A 157 -6.58 26.06 -7.14
N ASP A 158 -7.74 25.41 -7.05
CA ASP A 158 -9.04 26.06 -7.26
C ASP A 158 -9.67 26.39 -5.90
N LEU A 159 -9.64 27.67 -5.54
CA LEU A 159 -10.24 28.20 -4.31
C LEU A 159 -11.18 29.37 -4.66
N PRO A 160 -12.25 29.60 -3.87
CA PRO A 160 -13.17 30.71 -4.10
C PRO A 160 -12.46 32.07 -4.16
N GLU A 161 -12.96 32.98 -5.00
CA GLU A 161 -12.45 34.35 -5.05
C GLU A 161 -12.51 35.02 -3.66
N GLY A 162 -11.42 35.66 -3.26
CA GLY A 162 -11.28 36.29 -1.93
C GLY A 162 -10.71 35.38 -0.84
N SER A 163 -10.32 34.15 -1.18
CA SER A 163 -9.60 33.24 -0.26
C SER A 163 -8.27 33.85 0.20
N LEU A 164 -7.89 33.56 1.44
CA LEU A 164 -6.69 34.14 2.04
C LEU A 164 -5.45 33.41 1.56
N VAL A 165 -4.30 34.08 1.59
CA VAL A 165 -3.00 33.49 1.21
C VAL A 165 -2.71 32.21 2.01
N LYS A 166 -3.11 32.16 3.29
CA LYS A 166 -2.98 30.93 4.11
C LYS A 166 -3.72 29.73 3.53
N ASP A 167 -4.88 29.94 2.91
CA ASP A 167 -5.71 28.85 2.40
C ASP A 167 -5.05 28.24 1.16
N TYR A 168 -4.46 29.08 0.31
CA TYR A 168 -3.60 28.64 -0.80
C TYR A 168 -2.36 27.89 -0.32
N ILE A 169 -1.71 28.36 0.76
CA ILE A 169 -0.54 27.68 1.32
C ILE A 169 -0.91 26.30 1.87
N VAL A 170 -2.01 26.18 2.62
CA VAL A 170 -2.49 24.87 3.11
C VAL A 170 -2.75 23.93 1.94
N LYS A 171 -3.45 24.40 0.89
CA LYS A 171 -3.67 23.60 -0.32
C LYS A 171 -2.41 23.23 -1.07
N ALA A 172 -1.39 24.08 -1.06
CA ALA A 172 -0.10 23.75 -1.64
C ALA A 172 0.68 22.73 -0.82
N LEU A 173 0.61 22.79 0.51
CA LEU A 173 1.19 21.78 1.40
C LEU A 173 0.53 20.41 1.22
N GLU A 174 -0.75 20.34 0.88
CA GLU A 174 -1.45 19.09 0.52
C GLU A 174 -0.92 18.48 -0.79
N LYS A 175 -0.23 19.26 -1.64
CA LYS A 175 0.34 18.82 -2.92
C LYS A 175 1.80 18.42 -2.83
N LEU A 176 2.50 18.77 -1.75
CA LEU A 176 3.85 18.29 -1.50
C LEU A 176 3.79 16.91 -0.83
N SER A 177 4.68 16.02 -1.24
CA SER A 177 4.84 14.69 -0.64
C SER A 177 6.19 14.54 0.06
N VAL A 178 6.43 13.34 0.59
CA VAL A 178 7.65 12.99 1.34
C VAL A 178 8.93 13.18 0.53
N ASP A 179 8.87 13.16 -0.81
CA ASP A 179 9.99 13.46 -1.71
C ASP A 179 10.45 14.92 -1.66
N ARG A 180 9.59 15.82 -1.14
CA ARG A 180 9.91 17.22 -0.85
C ARG A 180 10.04 17.47 0.66
N GLY A 181 10.22 16.42 1.45
CA GLY A 181 10.40 16.53 2.91
C GLY A 181 9.15 16.95 3.67
N MET A 182 7.97 16.82 3.08
CA MET A 182 6.70 17.17 3.72
C MET A 182 5.97 15.88 4.16
N PRO A 183 5.67 15.70 5.46
CA PRO A 183 4.78 14.61 5.88
C PRO A 183 3.34 14.88 5.39
N PRO A 184 2.46 13.87 5.34
CA PRO A 184 1.06 14.03 4.93
C PRO A 184 0.38 15.18 5.68
N SER A 185 0.20 16.32 5.01
CA SER A 185 -0.25 17.56 5.65
C SER A 185 -1.74 17.59 5.96
N SER A 186 -2.50 16.63 5.43
CA SER A 186 -3.90 16.36 5.75
C SER A 186 -4.08 15.46 6.97
N ASP A 187 -3.00 14.84 7.47
CA ASP A 187 -3.07 13.99 8.66
C ASP A 187 -3.42 14.82 9.92
N PRO A 188 -4.40 14.40 10.74
CA PRO A 188 -4.86 15.20 11.88
C PRO A 188 -3.76 15.56 12.89
N TRP A 189 -2.80 14.67 13.11
CA TRP A 189 -1.70 14.92 14.03
C TRP A 189 -0.72 15.92 13.42
N VAL A 190 -0.38 15.77 12.13
CA VAL A 190 0.52 16.70 11.42
C VAL A 190 -0.08 18.10 11.36
N VAL A 191 -1.38 18.20 11.06
CA VAL A 191 -2.11 19.48 11.10
C VAL A 191 -1.95 20.15 12.45
N SER A 192 -2.30 19.45 13.53
CA SER A 192 -2.37 20.03 14.89
C SER A 192 -0.99 20.35 15.49
N ASN A 193 0.04 19.57 15.17
CA ASN A 193 1.34 19.64 15.86
C ASN A 193 2.45 20.31 15.02
N VAL A 194 2.30 20.31 13.69
CA VAL A 194 3.32 20.81 12.75
C VAL A 194 2.79 22.02 11.98
N VAL A 195 1.65 21.88 11.28
CA VAL A 195 1.18 22.88 10.32
C VAL A 195 0.54 24.09 11.01
N GLU A 196 -0.50 23.87 11.84
CA GLU A 196 -1.23 24.95 12.51
C GLU A 196 -0.34 25.86 13.38
N PRO A 197 0.56 25.34 14.23
CA PRO A 197 1.44 26.19 15.05
C PRO A 197 2.33 27.12 14.21
N VAL A 198 2.78 26.63 13.04
CA VAL A 198 3.59 27.44 12.12
C VAL A 198 2.74 28.50 11.43
N LEU A 199 1.52 28.18 11.00
CA LEU A 199 0.62 29.14 10.37
C LEU A 199 0.20 30.24 11.35
N GLU A 200 -0.12 29.90 12.60
CA GLU A 200 -0.51 30.86 13.65
C GLU A 200 0.64 31.78 14.05
N SER A 201 1.84 31.24 14.25
CA SER A 201 3.04 32.03 14.54
C SER A 201 3.49 32.90 13.36
N SER A 202 3.08 32.55 12.14
CA SER A 202 3.31 33.34 10.92
C SER A 202 2.29 34.43 10.69
N GLY A 203 1.17 34.42 11.44
CA GLY A 203 0.07 35.38 11.33
C GLY A 203 0.38 36.83 11.77
N ASN A 204 1.54 37.11 12.35
CA ASN A 204 1.93 38.46 12.80
C ASN A 204 2.63 39.33 11.73
N VAL A 205 2.65 38.91 10.46
CA VAL A 205 3.18 39.71 9.35
C VAL A 205 2.05 39.96 8.34
N ASP A 206 1.75 41.23 8.07
CA ASP A 206 0.64 41.82 7.29
C ASP A 206 0.31 41.24 5.88
N GLN A 207 0.93 40.15 5.46
CA GLN A 207 0.80 39.55 4.12
C GLN A 207 -0.14 38.34 4.08
N LEU A 208 -0.22 37.53 5.15
CA LEU A 208 -0.95 36.25 5.11
C LEU A 208 -2.48 36.39 5.19
N GLY A 209 -2.94 37.49 5.81
CA GLY A 209 -4.35 37.85 5.94
C GLY A 209 -4.90 38.74 4.82
N LYS A 210 -4.14 38.96 3.73
CA LYS A 210 -4.61 39.75 2.58
C LYS A 210 -5.71 38.98 1.83
N PRO A 211 -6.81 39.64 1.42
CA PRO A 211 -7.91 39.01 0.70
C PRO A 211 -7.59 38.67 -0.76
N THR A 212 -6.48 39.18 -1.28
CA THR A 212 -6.03 38.90 -2.65
C THR A 212 -4.67 38.19 -2.59
N CYS A 213 -4.68 36.91 -2.93
CA CYS A 213 -3.48 36.12 -3.15
C CYS A 213 -3.08 36.29 -4.63
N ASP A 214 -2.02 37.05 -4.90
CA ASP A 214 -1.34 36.98 -6.19
C ASP A 214 -0.18 35.98 -6.11
N GLN A 215 0.34 35.56 -7.27
CA GLN A 215 1.39 34.55 -7.36
C GLN A 215 2.65 34.92 -6.57
N GLU A 216 3.03 36.21 -6.57
CA GLU A 216 4.22 36.69 -5.85
C GLU A 216 4.02 36.63 -4.33
N THR A 217 2.87 37.08 -3.85
CA THR A 217 2.49 37.01 -2.43
C THR A 217 2.37 35.55 -1.97
N PHE A 218 1.87 34.65 -2.82
CA PHE A 218 1.85 33.22 -2.55
C PHE A 218 3.25 32.66 -2.39
N LEU A 219 4.17 32.92 -3.33
CA LEU A 219 5.54 32.41 -3.29
C LEU A 219 6.31 32.92 -2.07
N GLU A 220 6.22 34.21 -1.77
CA GLU A 220 6.85 34.80 -0.59
C GLU A 220 6.28 34.21 0.71
N GLY A 221 4.94 34.09 0.78
CA GLY A 221 4.24 33.50 1.92
C GLY A 221 4.60 32.04 2.14
N PHE A 222 4.57 31.24 1.07
CA PHE A 222 4.90 29.81 1.12
C PHE A 222 6.34 29.60 1.55
N LYS A 223 7.30 30.36 1.00
CA LYS A 223 8.71 30.27 1.38
C LYS A 223 8.92 30.50 2.89
N LYS A 224 8.31 31.55 3.45
CA LYS A 224 8.39 31.84 4.89
C LYS A 224 7.76 30.72 5.75
N VAL A 225 6.60 30.20 5.34
CA VAL A 225 5.93 29.11 6.06
C VAL A 225 6.77 27.83 5.97
N GLY A 226 7.27 27.49 4.79
CA GLY A 226 8.10 26.32 4.55
C GLY A 226 9.39 26.32 5.37
N GLU A 227 10.10 27.45 5.46
CA GLU A 227 11.32 27.57 6.27
C GLU A 227 11.03 27.32 7.76
N ARG A 228 9.88 27.79 8.26
CA ARG A 228 9.44 27.55 9.64
C ARG A 228 8.95 26.11 9.86
N LEU A 229 8.29 25.52 8.86
CA LEU A 229 7.91 24.10 8.89
C LEU A 229 9.13 23.21 8.96
N ALA A 230 10.16 23.48 8.15
CA ALA A 230 11.43 22.76 8.22
C ALA A 230 12.05 22.85 9.62
N GLN A 231 12.09 24.05 10.22
CA GLN A 231 12.57 24.22 11.59
C GLN A 231 11.72 23.45 12.62
N ARG A 232 10.38 23.45 12.46
CA ARG A 232 9.47 22.71 13.33
C ARG A 232 9.68 21.21 13.23
N LEU A 233 9.91 20.68 12.04
CA LEU A 233 10.20 19.27 11.79
C LEU A 233 11.56 18.85 12.36
N LYS A 234 12.55 19.75 12.44
CA LYS A 234 13.82 19.47 13.13
C LYS A 234 13.62 19.26 14.63
N GLU A 235 12.74 20.04 15.23
CA GLU A 235 12.38 19.93 16.65
C GLU A 235 11.47 18.73 16.93
N GLN A 236 10.55 18.45 16.00
CA GLN A 236 9.57 17.39 16.12
C GLN A 236 9.45 16.62 14.79
N PRO A 237 10.38 15.67 14.54
CA PRO A 237 10.37 14.85 13.34
C PRO A 237 9.12 13.97 13.27
N VAL A 238 8.68 13.67 12.05
CA VAL A 238 7.51 12.83 11.79
C VAL A 238 7.95 11.53 11.12
N ILE A 239 7.51 10.40 11.65
CA ILE A 239 7.74 9.10 11.02
C ILE A 239 6.61 8.83 10.03
N VAL A 240 6.96 8.55 8.79
CA VAL A 240 6.01 8.30 7.70
C VAL A 240 6.30 6.93 7.08
N ALA A 241 5.28 6.10 6.99
CA ALA A 241 5.29 4.91 6.15
C ALA A 241 4.92 5.33 4.72
N HIS A 242 5.83 5.06 3.79
CA HIS A 242 5.73 5.43 2.39
C HIS A 242 5.78 4.19 1.51
N THR A 243 4.87 4.11 0.55
CA THR A 243 4.89 3.09 -0.51
C THR A 243 4.75 3.78 -1.85
N GLU A 244 5.65 3.48 -2.78
CA GLU A 244 5.60 3.98 -4.15
C GLU A 244 5.83 2.81 -5.11
N ASN A 245 4.91 2.65 -6.06
CA ASN A 245 4.95 1.61 -7.08
C ASN A 245 4.73 2.23 -8.45
N THR A 246 5.46 1.74 -9.45
CA THR A 246 5.26 2.10 -10.86
C THR A 246 4.99 0.85 -11.68
N PHE A 247 3.85 0.83 -12.36
CA PHE A 247 3.42 -0.22 -13.26
C PHE A 247 3.74 0.18 -14.70
N ASP A 248 4.84 -0.35 -15.23
CA ASP A 248 5.43 0.04 -16.53
C ASP A 248 5.46 -1.10 -17.56
N ALA A 249 4.63 -2.12 -17.34
CA ALA A 249 4.55 -3.34 -18.15
C ALA A 249 5.77 -4.28 -18.11
N SER A 250 6.86 -3.94 -17.42
CA SER A 250 8.10 -4.73 -17.41
C SER A 250 7.89 -6.15 -16.87
N ALA A 251 7.13 -6.28 -15.79
CA ALA A 251 6.80 -7.55 -15.16
C ALA A 251 5.88 -8.42 -16.05
N ILE A 252 4.87 -7.82 -16.69
CA ILE A 252 4.02 -8.51 -17.67
C ILE A 252 4.87 -9.04 -18.83
N ARG A 253 5.74 -8.19 -19.39
CA ARG A 253 6.63 -8.56 -20.49
C ARG A 253 7.56 -9.73 -20.11
N LYS A 254 8.09 -9.70 -18.88
CA LYS A 254 8.92 -10.78 -18.34
C LYS A 254 8.13 -12.09 -18.20
N LEU A 255 6.89 -12.04 -17.71
CA LEU A 255 6.02 -13.21 -17.58
C LEU A 255 5.67 -13.79 -18.95
N LEU A 256 5.16 -12.96 -19.87
CA LEU A 256 4.79 -13.37 -21.23
C LEU A 256 5.99 -13.89 -22.04
N GLY A 257 7.20 -13.37 -21.78
CA GLY A 257 8.44 -13.84 -22.39
C GLY A 257 8.96 -15.18 -21.85
N ASN A 258 8.44 -15.67 -20.72
CA ASN A 258 8.84 -16.92 -20.10
C ASN A 258 7.70 -17.95 -20.15
N LYS A 259 7.67 -18.75 -21.22
CA LYS A 259 6.63 -19.75 -21.45
C LYS A 259 6.44 -20.72 -20.26
N PHE A 260 7.53 -21.17 -19.64
CA PHE A 260 7.43 -22.12 -18.53
C PHE A 260 6.72 -21.51 -17.32
N GLU A 261 7.13 -20.30 -16.90
CA GLU A 261 6.50 -19.61 -15.78
C GLU A 261 5.07 -19.20 -16.09
N LEU A 262 4.79 -18.75 -17.32
CA LEU A 262 3.44 -18.43 -17.78
C LEU A 262 2.52 -19.65 -17.72
N ASP A 263 2.93 -20.77 -18.33
CA ASP A 263 2.14 -22.01 -18.34
C ASP A 263 1.90 -22.53 -16.92
N LYS A 264 2.93 -22.50 -16.06
CA LYS A 264 2.81 -22.87 -14.64
C LYS A 264 1.82 -21.98 -13.91
N THR A 265 1.93 -20.66 -14.07
CA THR A 265 1.05 -19.69 -13.41
C THR A 265 -0.41 -19.88 -13.84
N LEU A 266 -0.65 -19.99 -15.15
CA LEU A 266 -2.00 -20.21 -15.70
C LEU A 266 -2.60 -21.54 -15.24
N ASN A 267 -1.82 -22.62 -15.23
CA ASN A 267 -2.29 -23.93 -14.76
C ASN A 267 -2.68 -23.87 -13.27
N THR A 268 -1.84 -23.25 -12.44
CA THR A 268 -2.08 -23.09 -11.00
C THR A 268 -3.36 -22.28 -10.76
N ALA A 269 -3.54 -21.17 -11.47
CA ALA A 269 -4.73 -20.33 -11.35
C ALA A 269 -6.04 -21.03 -11.78
N LEU A 270 -5.93 -22.11 -12.57
CA LEU A 270 -7.06 -22.89 -13.09
C LEU A 270 -7.36 -24.16 -12.28
N GLU A 271 -6.59 -24.49 -11.26
CA GLU A 271 -6.77 -25.73 -10.47
C GLU A 271 -8.16 -25.80 -9.84
N ASN A 272 -8.61 -24.69 -9.23
CA ASN A 272 -9.87 -24.62 -8.48
C ASN A 272 -11.05 -24.02 -9.28
N VAL A 273 -10.86 -23.75 -10.58
CA VAL A 273 -11.92 -23.14 -11.40
C VAL A 273 -12.95 -24.19 -11.81
N PRO A 274 -14.26 -23.96 -11.55
CA PRO A 274 -15.32 -24.89 -11.93
C PRO A 274 -15.37 -25.15 -13.44
N ARG A 275 -15.52 -26.42 -13.79
CA ARG A 275 -15.63 -26.89 -15.18
C ARG A 275 -16.98 -27.55 -15.41
N ASP A 276 -17.52 -27.40 -16.62
CA ASP A 276 -18.71 -28.15 -17.02
C ASP A 276 -18.38 -29.64 -17.26
N ARG A 277 -19.42 -30.44 -17.54
CA ARG A 277 -19.28 -31.87 -17.88
C ARG A 277 -18.41 -32.17 -19.11
N HIS A 278 -18.09 -31.15 -19.91
CA HIS A 278 -17.26 -31.23 -21.12
C HIS A 278 -15.86 -30.62 -20.90
N GLY A 279 -15.52 -30.24 -19.66
CA GLY A 279 -14.24 -29.62 -19.31
C GLY A 279 -14.11 -28.16 -19.78
N LYS A 280 -15.22 -27.49 -20.09
CA LYS A 280 -15.24 -26.06 -20.44
C LYS A 280 -15.36 -25.19 -19.21
N ILE A 281 -14.87 -23.97 -19.34
CA ILE A 281 -14.83 -22.96 -18.28
C ILE A 281 -15.67 -21.76 -18.71
N SER A 282 -16.50 -21.23 -17.80
CA SER A 282 -17.25 -19.99 -18.04
C SER A 282 -16.30 -18.80 -18.07
N LYS A 283 -16.45 -17.91 -19.05
CA LYS A 283 -15.68 -16.65 -19.09
C LYS A 283 -15.94 -15.73 -17.88
N GLU A 284 -17.00 -15.96 -17.09
CA GLU A 284 -17.24 -15.23 -15.83
C GLU A 284 -16.06 -15.38 -14.84
N TYR A 285 -15.29 -16.46 -14.92
CA TYR A 285 -14.10 -16.68 -14.09
C TYR A 285 -12.85 -15.95 -14.61
N LEU A 286 -12.89 -15.25 -15.75
CA LEU A 286 -11.71 -14.58 -16.30
C LEU A 286 -11.13 -13.52 -15.34
N ARG A 287 -11.98 -12.75 -14.65
CA ARG A 287 -11.51 -11.76 -13.67
C ARG A 287 -10.86 -12.42 -12.46
N VAL A 288 -11.46 -13.50 -11.96
CA VAL A 288 -10.92 -14.28 -10.84
C VAL A 288 -9.57 -14.87 -11.21
N VAL A 289 -9.46 -15.50 -12.38
CA VAL A 289 -8.19 -16.08 -12.84
C VAL A 289 -7.15 -15.00 -13.12
N LEU A 290 -7.55 -13.86 -13.71
CA LEU A 290 -6.64 -12.75 -13.92
C LEU A 290 -6.09 -12.23 -12.60
N ASP A 291 -6.95 -12.07 -11.58
CA ASP A 291 -6.52 -11.60 -10.26
C ASP A 291 -5.50 -12.55 -9.62
N THR A 292 -5.68 -13.87 -9.76
CA THR A 292 -4.69 -14.87 -9.32
C THR A 292 -3.36 -14.78 -10.10
N VAL A 293 -3.40 -14.36 -11.37
CA VAL A 293 -2.21 -14.21 -12.23
C VAL A 293 -1.52 -12.85 -12.03
N SER A 294 -2.26 -11.82 -11.60
CA SER A 294 -1.80 -10.43 -11.45
C SER A 294 -0.50 -10.31 -10.64
N PRO A 295 -0.32 -10.97 -9.47
CA PRO A 295 0.94 -10.92 -8.73
C PRO A 295 2.16 -11.38 -9.55
N SER A 296 2.03 -12.45 -10.33
CA SER A 296 3.10 -12.94 -11.22
C SER A 296 3.38 -12.00 -12.39
N ALA A 297 2.37 -11.22 -12.78
CA ALA A 297 2.46 -10.20 -13.83
C ALA A 297 2.93 -8.83 -13.28
N GLY A 298 3.18 -8.71 -11.97
CA GLY A 298 3.52 -7.46 -11.29
C GLY A 298 2.39 -6.43 -11.31
N LEU A 299 1.15 -6.89 -11.42
CA LEU A 299 -0.05 -6.06 -11.34
C LEU A 299 -0.60 -6.08 -9.90
N PRO A 300 -1.25 -4.98 -9.47
CA PRO A 300 -1.95 -4.96 -8.19
C PRO A 300 -3.18 -5.87 -8.27
N PRO A 301 -3.74 -6.30 -7.12
CA PRO A 301 -5.06 -6.92 -7.08
C PRO A 301 -6.12 -6.01 -7.73
N LEU A 302 -7.12 -6.61 -8.37
CA LEU A 302 -8.24 -5.86 -8.94
C LEU A 302 -9.00 -5.11 -7.83
N GLY A 303 -9.39 -3.86 -8.10
CA GLY A 303 -10.03 -2.99 -7.11
C GLY A 303 -9.06 -2.20 -6.23
N ALA A 304 -7.75 -2.46 -6.30
CA ALA A 304 -6.78 -1.75 -5.47
C ALA A 304 -6.44 -0.35 -6.00
N ILE A 305 -6.48 -0.16 -7.32
CA ILE A 305 -6.11 1.10 -7.99
C ILE A 305 -7.08 1.37 -9.14
N ASP A 306 -7.91 2.40 -8.99
CA ASP A 306 -8.96 2.78 -9.95
C ASP A 306 -8.44 3.00 -11.38
N GLU A 307 -7.26 3.62 -11.54
CA GLU A 307 -6.63 3.80 -12.84
C GLU A 307 -6.24 2.46 -13.49
N MET A 308 -5.74 1.52 -12.70
CA MET A 308 -5.39 0.18 -13.20
C MET A 308 -6.65 -0.60 -13.57
N ASP A 309 -7.71 -0.50 -12.77
CA ASP A 309 -8.99 -1.16 -13.07
C ASP A 309 -9.62 -0.65 -14.37
N LYS A 310 -9.42 0.63 -14.70
CA LYS A 310 -9.81 1.18 -16.01
C LYS A 310 -9.02 0.53 -17.15
N VAL A 311 -7.70 0.42 -17.02
CA VAL A 311 -6.83 -0.24 -18.02
C VAL A 311 -7.23 -1.70 -18.23
N VAL A 312 -7.45 -2.45 -17.14
CA VAL A 312 -7.92 -3.84 -17.21
C VAL A 312 -9.32 -3.90 -17.84
N GLY A 313 -10.25 -3.05 -17.40
CA GLY A 313 -11.61 -2.99 -17.95
C GLY A 313 -11.65 -2.68 -19.45
N GLU A 314 -10.74 -1.83 -19.95
CA GLU A 314 -10.57 -1.59 -21.39
C GLU A 314 -10.07 -2.83 -22.13
N ALA A 315 -9.10 -3.56 -21.55
CA ALA A 315 -8.62 -4.81 -22.12
C ALA A 315 -9.72 -5.88 -22.21
N PHE A 316 -10.57 -6.02 -21.18
CA PHE A 316 -11.73 -6.93 -21.21
C PHE A 316 -12.73 -6.59 -22.31
N LYS A 317 -13.02 -5.29 -22.49
CA LYS A 317 -13.93 -4.82 -23.55
C LYS A 317 -13.38 -5.13 -24.94
N MET A 318 -12.09 -4.93 -25.17
CA MET A 318 -11.47 -5.21 -26.47
C MET A 318 -11.53 -6.70 -26.84
N MET A 319 -11.48 -7.59 -25.85
CA MET A 319 -11.43 -9.04 -26.05
C MET A 319 -12.80 -9.74 -26.01
N GLU A 320 -13.90 -8.98 -25.91
CA GLU A 320 -15.25 -9.53 -25.71
C GLU A 320 -15.29 -10.58 -24.57
N ALA A 321 -14.60 -10.26 -23.47
CA ALA A 321 -14.34 -11.19 -22.38
C ALA A 321 -15.54 -11.35 -21.42
N ASP A 322 -16.50 -10.44 -21.42
CA ASP A 322 -17.64 -10.40 -20.47
C ASP A 322 -18.92 -11.09 -21.00
N ASP A 323 -18.84 -11.93 -22.05
CA ASP A 323 -20.02 -12.58 -22.67
C ASP A 323 -20.55 -13.81 -21.92
N GLY A 324 -19.85 -14.27 -20.88
CA GLY A 324 -20.22 -15.44 -20.06
C GLY A 324 -20.15 -16.79 -20.79
N ASN A 325 -19.58 -16.83 -22.00
CA ASN A 325 -19.57 -18.04 -22.79
C ASN A 325 -18.67 -19.13 -22.20
N MET A 326 -18.99 -20.39 -22.51
CA MET A 326 -18.21 -21.55 -22.09
C MET A 326 -17.15 -21.89 -23.14
N VAL A 327 -15.88 -21.78 -22.76
CA VAL A 327 -14.71 -22.00 -23.63
C VAL A 327 -13.87 -23.18 -23.16
N LYS A 328 -13.06 -23.76 -24.05
CA LYS A 328 -12.08 -24.79 -23.65
C LYS A 328 -10.93 -24.15 -22.86
N GLU A 329 -10.24 -24.94 -22.04
CA GLU A 329 -9.13 -24.45 -21.22
C GLU A 329 -8.04 -23.72 -22.03
N GLU A 330 -7.64 -24.24 -23.18
CA GLU A 330 -6.63 -23.59 -24.04
C GLU A 330 -7.10 -22.24 -24.60
N GLU A 331 -8.38 -22.13 -24.92
CA GLU A 331 -9.00 -20.88 -25.37
C GLU A 331 -9.11 -19.89 -24.21
N PHE A 332 -9.48 -20.37 -23.02
CA PHE A 332 -9.51 -19.57 -21.80
C PHE A 332 -8.12 -18.97 -21.47
N LYS A 333 -7.08 -19.80 -21.48
CA LYS A 333 -5.68 -19.36 -21.28
C LYS A 333 -5.27 -18.32 -22.32
N LYS A 334 -5.65 -18.54 -23.59
CA LYS A 334 -5.38 -17.59 -24.68
C LYS A 334 -6.01 -16.23 -24.40
N ILE A 335 -7.26 -16.18 -23.92
CA ILE A 335 -7.94 -14.93 -23.58
C ILE A 335 -7.21 -14.20 -22.44
N ILE A 336 -6.79 -14.90 -21.38
CA ILE A 336 -6.00 -14.29 -20.29
C ILE A 336 -4.68 -13.70 -20.82
N ILE A 337 -3.98 -14.43 -21.69
CA ILE A 337 -2.73 -13.96 -22.31
C ILE A 337 -2.98 -12.70 -23.16
N GLU A 338 -4.07 -12.67 -23.92
CA GLU A 338 -4.45 -11.52 -24.76
C GLU A 338 -4.83 -10.29 -23.91
N ILE A 339 -5.55 -10.50 -22.81
CA ILE A 339 -5.85 -9.43 -21.84
C ILE A 339 -4.55 -8.88 -21.25
N LEU A 340 -3.64 -9.74 -20.77
CA LEU A 340 -2.34 -9.31 -20.25
C LEU A 340 -1.51 -8.57 -21.30
N GLY A 341 -1.53 -9.04 -22.55
CA GLY A 341 -0.88 -8.36 -23.67
C GLY A 341 -1.47 -6.97 -23.96
N SER A 342 -2.79 -6.82 -23.87
CA SER A 342 -3.46 -5.52 -24.01
C SER A 342 -3.08 -4.55 -22.87
N VAL A 343 -3.13 -5.02 -21.61
CA VAL A 343 -2.69 -4.24 -20.44
C VAL A 343 -1.23 -3.81 -20.58
N MET A 344 -0.35 -4.73 -21.02
CA MET A 344 1.05 -4.45 -21.29
C MET A 344 1.24 -3.29 -22.27
N LEU A 345 0.55 -3.32 -23.42
CA LEU A 345 0.67 -2.26 -24.44
C LEU A 345 0.21 -0.89 -23.93
N GLN A 346 -0.85 -0.86 -23.10
CA GLN A 346 -1.33 0.38 -22.50
C GLN A 346 -0.32 0.94 -21.49
N LEU A 347 0.23 0.10 -20.62
CA LEU A 347 1.22 0.50 -19.61
C LEU A 347 2.58 0.88 -20.23
N GLU A 348 2.95 0.31 -21.38
CA GLU A 348 4.15 0.73 -22.13
C GLU A 348 4.03 2.15 -22.68
N GLY A 349 2.82 2.55 -23.08
CA GLY A 349 2.54 3.90 -23.56
C GLY A 349 2.34 4.91 -22.44
N ASN A 350 1.75 4.48 -21.32
CA ASN A 350 1.43 5.32 -20.18
C ASN A 350 1.54 4.54 -18.85
N PRO A 351 2.73 4.52 -18.23
CA PRO A 351 2.93 3.86 -16.94
C PRO A 351 2.06 4.49 -15.84
N ILE A 352 1.52 3.64 -14.95
CA ILE A 352 0.74 4.10 -13.80
C ILE A 352 1.66 4.11 -12.58
N SER A 353 1.77 5.25 -11.88
CA SER A 353 2.46 5.33 -10.60
C SER A 353 1.47 5.56 -9.48
N PHE A 354 1.63 4.81 -8.40
CA PHE A 354 0.84 4.93 -7.18
C PHE A 354 1.78 5.24 -6.03
N SER A 355 1.40 6.21 -5.20
CA SER A 355 2.12 6.59 -4.00
C SER A 355 1.14 6.74 -2.85
N SER A 356 1.47 6.14 -1.72
CA SER A 356 0.70 6.24 -0.47
C SER A 356 1.64 6.60 0.67
N ASN A 357 1.16 7.51 1.52
CA ASN A 357 1.91 8.02 2.67
C ASN A 357 0.99 7.99 3.90
N SER A 358 1.46 7.38 4.98
CA SER A 358 0.74 7.35 6.25
C SER A 358 1.65 7.75 7.39
N VAL A 359 1.17 8.60 8.28
CA VAL A 359 1.90 8.97 9.48
C VAL A 359 1.83 7.82 10.48
N VAL A 360 2.97 7.43 11.02
CA VAL A 360 3.03 6.34 12.00
C VAL A 360 2.68 6.90 13.38
N HIS A 361 1.41 6.77 13.74
CA HIS A 361 0.86 7.21 15.02
C HIS A 361 1.05 6.16 16.10
N GLU A 362 2.27 5.98 16.64
CA GLU A 362 2.42 5.40 17.98
C GLU A 362 3.82 5.70 18.55
N PRO A 363 3.95 5.90 19.88
CA PRO A 363 5.25 6.04 20.49
C PRO A 363 5.95 4.69 20.36
N LEU A 364 7.22 4.68 19.94
CA LEU A 364 8.10 3.50 19.80
C LEU A 364 8.28 2.63 21.08
N SER A 365 7.46 2.84 22.10
CA SER A 365 7.45 2.17 23.41
C SER A 365 6.33 1.14 23.59
N SER A 366 5.32 1.10 22.73
CA SER A 366 4.26 0.08 22.77
C SER A 366 4.51 -0.94 21.68
N THR A 367 5.31 -1.98 21.96
CA THR A 367 5.30 -3.16 21.09
C THR A 367 3.88 -3.73 21.11
N PRO A 368 3.26 -4.03 19.96
CA PRO A 368 2.00 -4.75 19.93
C PRO A 368 2.16 -6.03 20.76
N SER A 369 1.23 -6.29 21.68
CA SER A 369 1.23 -7.47 22.57
C SER A 369 1.37 -8.79 21.79
N LEU A 370 1.08 -8.77 20.49
CA LEU A 370 1.20 -9.86 19.55
C LEU A 370 2.65 -10.35 19.34
N TRP A 371 3.65 -9.47 19.43
CA TRP A 371 5.05 -9.74 19.06
C TRP A 371 6.05 -9.69 20.23
N GLN A 372 5.57 -9.52 21.46
CA GLN A 372 6.45 -9.57 22.63
C GLN A 372 6.78 -11.03 22.99
N PRO A 373 8.05 -11.45 22.97
CA PRO A 373 8.45 -12.62 23.73
C PRO A 373 8.28 -12.29 25.22
N SER A 374 7.56 -13.15 25.94
CA SER A 374 7.39 -13.02 27.38
C SER A 374 8.77 -12.99 28.06
N ASN A 375 9.10 -11.89 28.73
CA ASN A 375 10.18 -11.88 29.72
C ASN A 375 9.77 -12.84 30.84
N ASN A 376 10.26 -14.07 30.79
CA ASN A 376 10.16 -15.00 31.90
C ASN A 376 10.98 -14.44 33.08
N SER A 377 10.30 -14.09 34.16
CA SER A 377 10.85 -14.11 35.52
C SER A 377 10.17 -15.21 36.31
#